data_AF-A0A972X8G4-F1
#
_entry.id   AF-A0A972X8G4-F1
#
_cell.length_a   1.000
_cell.length_b   1.000
_cell.length_c   1.000
_cell.angle_alpha   90.00
_cell.angle_beta   90.00
_cell.angle_gamma   90.00
#
_symmetry.space_group_name_H-M   'P 1'
#
loop_
_entity.id
_entity.type
_entity.pdbx_description
1 polymer ?
#
loop_
_entity_poly.entity_id
_entity_poly.type
_entity_poly.pdbx_seq_one_letter_code
_entity_poly.pdbx_strand_id
1 'polypeptide(L)'
;LAAPDYSFLSPHFTPGEIDKSLVVDRQGRRSATLVGMPVLDGETGRPQLVDEDGVPIEEGDTEAAPHRPFMLWHDTLVDGVPRGVGGPNLMVPEDALNSGHHYAAQGGDLARLLFPVVIADEKMINPNVKPDDAWGWLPPALVGEGKKVQPGWLHKFLLNPHTIRPSAVLRMPKFNFQSSEAAALVNYFAAVDGAEFPYVYDARLDDSTLVAAEQAHPAHLEGAMKIVTNNNYCVKCHRVGSYSPPGNLKALAPQLERVHERLRPDYVHNWIANPKRYLPYTGMPVNIPFDKPVSQDLYAGSSEQQVDALTDLLMHFDTFAKKNLSLDAYLRQSVPAVPAPAVGVAPQLPPSVAVPPADQPGSARISGPADSGSGASVAPVLTPAADAAFLGGRQPEISRGSAAALN
;
A
#
# COMPACT_ATOMS: atom_id res chain seq x y z
N LEU A 1 -15.96 -19.83 13.24
CA LEU A 1 -15.29 -18.65 13.83
C LEU A 1 -14.38 -18.08 12.75
N ALA A 2 -14.37 -16.76 12.54
CA ALA A 2 -13.45 -16.14 11.59
C ALA A 2 -12.00 -16.47 11.98
N ALA A 3 -11.10 -16.63 11.00
CA ALA A 3 -9.69 -16.76 11.28
C ALA A 3 -9.22 -15.52 12.07
N PRO A 4 -8.38 -15.69 13.09
CA PRO A 4 -7.91 -14.55 13.85
C PRO A 4 -7.08 -13.63 12.93
N ASP A 5 -7.28 -12.33 13.07
CA ASP A 5 -6.72 -11.27 12.23
C ASP A 5 -6.47 -10.02 13.08
N TYR A 6 -5.85 -8.99 12.50
CA TYR A 6 -5.72 -7.69 13.15
C TYR A 6 -7.09 -7.13 13.56
N SER A 7 -7.17 -6.53 14.75
CA SER A 7 -8.42 -6.01 15.31
C SER A 7 -9.06 -4.96 14.41
N PHE A 8 -8.25 -4.08 13.82
CA PHE A 8 -8.69 -3.03 12.87
C PHE A 8 -9.17 -3.57 11.51
N LEU A 9 -8.97 -4.87 11.23
CA LEU A 9 -9.49 -5.55 10.04
C LEU A 9 -10.70 -6.43 10.35
N SER A 10 -11.11 -6.54 11.61
CA SER A 10 -12.20 -7.42 12.00
C SER A 10 -13.53 -6.93 11.40
N PRO A 11 -14.40 -7.84 10.89
CA PRO A 11 -15.75 -7.45 10.50
C PRO A 11 -16.49 -6.87 11.70
N HIS A 12 -17.07 -5.68 11.52
CA HIS A 12 -17.84 -5.01 12.57
C HIS A 12 -19.32 -5.01 12.21
N PHE A 13 -20.11 -5.74 13.00
CA PHE A 13 -21.57 -5.74 12.94
C PHE A 13 -22.13 -5.36 14.31
N THR A 14 -23.11 -4.48 14.33
CA THR A 14 -23.83 -4.10 15.55
C THR A 14 -24.67 -5.28 16.06
N PRO A 15 -24.96 -5.36 17.37
CA PRO A 15 -25.87 -6.37 17.91
C PRO A 15 -27.22 -6.41 17.17
N GLY A 16 -27.76 -5.25 16.79
CA GLY A 16 -29.02 -5.17 16.04
C GLY A 16 -28.93 -5.75 14.63
N GLU A 17 -27.80 -5.64 13.94
CA GLU A 17 -27.59 -6.28 12.64
C GLU A 17 -27.50 -7.80 12.77
N ILE A 18 -26.82 -8.28 13.82
CA ILE A 18 -26.75 -9.72 14.14
C ILE A 18 -28.16 -10.25 14.43
N ASP A 19 -28.92 -9.60 15.31
CA ASP A 19 -30.30 -9.99 15.63
C ASP A 19 -31.19 -9.98 14.39
N LYS A 20 -31.08 -8.95 13.54
CA LYS A 20 -31.82 -8.86 12.27
C LYS A 20 -31.49 -10.01 11.33
N SER A 21 -30.23 -10.44 11.27
CA SER A 21 -29.81 -11.57 10.42
C SER A 21 -30.36 -12.93 10.88
N LEU A 22 -30.85 -13.02 12.12
CA LEU A 22 -31.43 -14.23 12.70
C LEU A 22 -32.96 -14.32 12.51
N VAL A 23 -33.60 -13.22 12.09
CA VAL A 23 -35.05 -13.14 11.86
C VAL A 23 -35.44 -14.04 10.68
N VAL A 24 -36.49 -14.82 10.88
CA VAL A 24 -37.09 -15.69 9.86
C VAL A 24 -38.34 -15.05 9.24
N ASP A 25 -38.54 -15.31 7.95
CA ASP A 25 -39.79 -14.97 7.26
C ASP A 25 -40.94 -15.92 7.66
N ARG A 26 -42.13 -15.72 7.10
CA ARG A 26 -43.32 -16.57 7.37
C ARG A 26 -43.13 -18.04 6.94
N GLN A 27 -42.14 -18.31 6.10
CA GLN A 27 -41.80 -19.65 5.61
C GLN A 27 -40.65 -20.25 6.44
N GLY A 28 -40.20 -19.57 7.50
CA GLY A 28 -39.11 -20.02 8.36
C GLY A 28 -37.71 -19.79 7.78
N ARG A 29 -37.59 -19.01 6.68
CA ARG A 29 -36.30 -18.77 6.00
C ARG A 29 -35.64 -17.50 6.50
N ARG A 30 -34.32 -17.53 6.63
CA ARG A 30 -33.50 -16.33 6.89
C ARG A 30 -33.00 -15.74 5.58
N SER A 31 -32.62 -14.47 5.62
CA SER A 31 -32.06 -13.75 4.47
C SER A 31 -30.68 -13.23 4.78
N ALA A 32 -29.76 -13.37 3.81
CA ALA A 32 -28.46 -12.71 3.81
C ALA A 32 -28.28 -11.94 2.49
N THR A 33 -27.49 -10.86 2.53
CA THR A 33 -27.09 -10.11 1.33
C THR A 33 -25.62 -10.31 1.08
N LEU A 34 -25.28 -10.90 -0.06
CA LEU A 34 -23.90 -11.14 -0.45
C LEU A 34 -23.50 -10.09 -1.50
N VAL A 35 -22.36 -9.43 -1.31
CA VAL A 35 -21.78 -8.53 -2.30
C VAL A 35 -20.44 -9.09 -2.70
N GLY A 36 -20.31 -9.43 -3.98
CA GLY A 36 -19.10 -10.04 -4.51
C GLY A 36 -19.33 -10.68 -5.86
N MET A 37 -18.59 -11.75 -6.15
CA MET A 37 -18.69 -12.45 -7.42
C MET A 37 -18.66 -13.97 -7.24
N PRO A 38 -19.39 -14.73 -8.08
CA PRO A 38 -19.21 -16.17 -8.13
C PRO A 38 -17.80 -16.50 -8.62
N VAL A 39 -17.24 -17.60 -8.14
CA VAL A 39 -16.04 -18.19 -8.73
C VAL A 39 -16.35 -18.58 -10.16
N LEU A 40 -15.42 -18.28 -11.06
CA LEU A 40 -15.56 -18.58 -12.48
C LEU A 40 -14.81 -19.85 -12.83
N ASP A 41 -15.41 -20.66 -13.69
CA ASP A 41 -14.74 -21.76 -14.34
C ASP A 41 -13.61 -21.23 -15.25
N GLY A 42 -12.43 -21.85 -15.14
CA GLY A 42 -11.21 -21.40 -15.79
C GLY A 42 -11.18 -21.61 -17.30
N GLU A 43 -12.04 -22.47 -17.84
CA GLU A 43 -12.08 -22.79 -19.28
C GLU A 43 -13.16 -21.98 -20.00
N THR A 44 -14.31 -21.82 -19.37
CA THR A 44 -15.48 -21.17 -19.96
C THR A 44 -15.67 -19.73 -19.52
N GLY A 45 -15.07 -19.32 -18.40
CA GLY A 45 -15.28 -17.99 -17.79
C GLY A 45 -16.71 -17.78 -17.25
N ARG A 46 -17.50 -18.85 -17.13
CA ARG A 46 -18.86 -18.83 -16.58
C ARG A 46 -18.84 -19.09 -15.08
N PRO A 47 -19.84 -18.63 -14.32
CA PRO A 47 -19.97 -18.99 -12.90
C PRO A 47 -19.94 -20.51 -12.71
N GLN A 48 -19.01 -20.98 -11.88
CA GLN A 48 -18.80 -22.40 -11.59
C GLN A 48 -19.98 -22.96 -10.80
N LEU A 49 -20.35 -24.20 -11.12
CA LEU A 49 -21.26 -25.03 -10.32
C LEU A 49 -20.45 -26.14 -9.67
N VAL A 50 -20.72 -26.37 -8.40
CA VAL A 50 -20.06 -27.39 -7.59
C VAL A 50 -21.09 -28.11 -6.73
N ASP A 51 -20.77 -29.30 -6.25
CA ASP A 51 -21.59 -30.02 -5.27
C ASP A 51 -21.43 -29.44 -3.85
N GLU A 52 -22.04 -30.10 -2.87
CA GLU A 52 -21.97 -29.69 -1.46
C GLU A 52 -20.55 -29.76 -0.86
N ASP A 53 -19.68 -30.58 -1.44
CA ASP A 53 -18.28 -30.73 -1.04
C ASP A 53 -17.35 -29.76 -1.80
N GLY A 54 -17.88 -29.01 -2.75
CA GLY A 54 -17.14 -28.05 -3.58
C GLY A 54 -16.39 -28.66 -4.75
N VAL A 55 -16.76 -29.88 -5.14
CA VAL A 55 -16.26 -30.52 -6.36
C VAL A 55 -17.05 -30.00 -7.56
N PRO A 56 -16.38 -29.61 -8.66
CA PRO A 56 -17.07 -29.16 -9.88
C PRO A 56 -18.06 -30.22 -10.39
N ILE A 57 -19.29 -29.79 -10.67
CA ILE A 57 -20.33 -30.67 -11.22
C ILE A 57 -20.12 -30.85 -12.72
N GLU A 58 -20.13 -32.10 -13.19
CA GLU A 58 -20.03 -32.43 -14.60
C GLU A 58 -21.32 -32.12 -15.36
N GLU A 59 -21.20 -31.80 -16.65
CA GLU A 59 -22.36 -31.49 -17.48
C GLU A 59 -23.29 -32.72 -17.60
N GLY A 60 -24.52 -32.59 -17.11
CA GLY A 60 -25.54 -33.64 -17.15
C GLY A 60 -25.69 -34.46 -15.86
N ASP A 61 -24.88 -34.19 -14.83
CA ASP A 61 -25.15 -34.70 -13.49
C ASP A 61 -26.41 -34.04 -12.90
N THR A 62 -27.37 -34.86 -12.50
CA THR A 62 -28.65 -34.44 -11.93
C THR A 62 -28.83 -34.90 -10.49
N GLU A 63 -27.87 -35.65 -9.94
CA GLU A 63 -27.91 -36.21 -8.60
C GLU A 63 -27.26 -35.25 -7.59
N ALA A 64 -26.24 -34.49 -8.02
CA ALA A 64 -25.58 -33.51 -7.17
C ALA A 64 -26.49 -32.32 -6.82
N ALA A 65 -26.45 -31.89 -5.56
CA ALA A 65 -27.11 -30.65 -5.12
C ALA A 65 -26.23 -29.44 -5.50
N PRO A 66 -26.63 -28.61 -6.48
CA PRO A 66 -25.76 -27.58 -7.02
C PRO A 66 -25.60 -26.40 -6.06
N HIS A 67 -24.34 -25.99 -5.89
CA HIS A 67 -23.91 -24.82 -5.17
C HIS A 67 -23.05 -23.93 -6.06
N ARG A 68 -22.95 -22.65 -5.71
CA ARG A 68 -22.00 -21.70 -6.29
C ARG A 68 -21.03 -21.21 -5.23
N PRO A 69 -19.71 -21.40 -5.40
CA PRO A 69 -18.74 -20.73 -4.57
C PRO A 69 -18.79 -19.23 -4.83
N PHE A 70 -18.97 -18.43 -3.79
CA PHE A 70 -19.14 -17.00 -3.87
C PHE A 70 -18.04 -16.27 -3.10
N MET A 71 -17.25 -15.49 -3.83
CA MET A 71 -16.16 -14.68 -3.31
C MET A 71 -16.70 -13.33 -2.84
N LEU A 72 -16.55 -13.04 -1.56
CA LEU A 72 -17.04 -11.79 -0.96
C LEU A 72 -16.13 -10.60 -1.26
N TRP A 73 -16.76 -9.45 -1.49
CA TRP A 73 -16.14 -8.13 -1.64
C TRP A 73 -16.58 -7.15 -0.55
N HIS A 74 -17.62 -7.49 0.18
CA HIS A 74 -18.00 -6.84 1.44
C HIS A 74 -18.18 -7.92 2.51
N ASP A 75 -17.81 -7.58 3.75
CA ASP A 75 -18.12 -8.43 4.88
C ASP A 75 -19.65 -8.56 5.00
N THR A 76 -20.14 -9.75 5.33
CA THR A 76 -21.59 -10.01 5.42
C THR A 76 -21.93 -10.90 6.60
N LEU A 77 -23.19 -10.86 7.04
CA LEU A 77 -23.73 -11.77 8.04
C LEU A 77 -24.50 -12.90 7.36
N VAL A 78 -24.14 -14.14 7.71
CA VAL A 78 -24.90 -15.33 7.34
C VAL A 78 -25.22 -16.07 8.63
N ASP A 79 -26.52 -16.15 8.95
CA ASP A 79 -27.04 -16.79 10.16
C ASP A 79 -26.44 -16.24 11.47
N GLY A 80 -26.34 -14.92 11.60
CA GLY A 80 -25.74 -14.28 12.77
C GLY A 80 -24.22 -14.40 12.85
N VAL A 81 -23.58 -15.06 11.87
CA VAL A 81 -22.14 -15.30 11.88
C VAL A 81 -21.47 -14.44 10.81
N PRO A 82 -20.53 -13.55 11.19
CA PRO A 82 -19.74 -12.77 10.24
C PRO A 82 -18.98 -13.63 9.24
N ARG A 83 -19.04 -13.24 7.97
CA ARG A 83 -18.26 -13.79 6.86
C ARG A 83 -17.44 -12.67 6.27
N GLY A 84 -16.13 -12.81 6.38
CA GLY A 84 -15.19 -11.80 5.99
C GLY A 84 -14.76 -11.90 4.52
N VAL A 85 -14.56 -10.75 3.86
CA VAL A 85 -13.77 -10.61 2.63
C VAL A 85 -12.41 -11.31 2.79
N GLY A 86 -11.97 -12.06 1.78
CA GLY A 86 -10.69 -12.79 1.83
C GLY A 86 -10.70 -14.08 2.67
N GLY A 87 -11.83 -14.42 3.31
CA GLY A 87 -12.06 -15.73 3.89
C GLY A 87 -12.38 -16.80 2.83
N PRO A 88 -12.71 -18.04 3.26
CA PRO A 88 -13.19 -19.08 2.35
C PRO A 88 -14.43 -18.61 1.56
N ASN A 89 -14.51 -19.02 0.29
CA ASN A 89 -15.68 -18.75 -0.53
C ASN A 89 -16.94 -19.32 0.13
N LEU A 90 -18.05 -18.60 0.05
CA LEU A 90 -19.33 -19.08 0.55
C LEU A 90 -19.92 -20.06 -0.44
N MET A 91 -20.28 -21.24 0.02
CA MET A 91 -21.00 -22.23 -0.76
C MET A 91 -22.48 -21.86 -0.71
N VAL A 92 -22.99 -21.25 -1.77
CA VAL A 92 -24.38 -20.79 -1.83
C VAL A 92 -25.21 -21.79 -2.63
N PRO A 93 -26.25 -22.41 -2.04
CA PRO A 93 -27.14 -23.30 -2.76
C PRO A 93 -27.80 -22.61 -3.96
N GLU A 94 -27.89 -23.31 -5.10
CA GLU A 94 -28.43 -22.74 -6.33
C GLU A 94 -29.93 -22.38 -6.22
N ASP A 95 -30.69 -23.14 -5.43
CA ASP A 95 -32.10 -22.85 -5.15
C ASP A 95 -32.28 -21.60 -4.28
N ALA A 96 -31.38 -21.36 -3.33
CA ALA A 96 -31.32 -20.14 -2.54
C ALA A 96 -31.00 -18.93 -3.43
N LEU A 97 -30.10 -19.08 -4.39
CA LEU A 97 -29.84 -18.05 -5.40
C LEU A 97 -31.08 -17.83 -6.26
N ASN A 98 -31.66 -18.86 -6.85
CA ASN A 98 -32.83 -18.73 -7.74
C ASN A 98 -34.05 -18.11 -7.05
N SER A 99 -34.22 -18.34 -5.75
CA SER A 99 -35.29 -17.73 -4.95
C SER A 99 -34.95 -16.32 -4.43
N GLY A 100 -33.70 -15.90 -4.53
CA GLY A 100 -33.20 -14.60 -4.08
C GLY A 100 -33.34 -13.48 -5.12
N HIS A 101 -32.99 -12.26 -4.69
CA HIS A 101 -32.91 -11.10 -5.58
C HIS A 101 -31.49 -10.90 -6.08
N HIS A 102 -31.34 -10.69 -7.39
CA HIS A 102 -30.05 -10.50 -8.06
C HIS A 102 -29.93 -9.08 -8.57
N TYR A 103 -28.74 -8.50 -8.36
CA TYR A 103 -28.40 -7.18 -8.88
C TYR A 103 -27.22 -7.33 -9.84
N ALA A 104 -27.34 -6.70 -11.02
CA ALA A 104 -26.26 -6.72 -11.99
C ALA A 104 -25.01 -6.03 -11.43
N ALA A 105 -23.84 -6.60 -11.74
CA ALA A 105 -22.58 -5.95 -11.42
C ALA A 105 -22.42 -4.64 -12.21
N GLN A 106 -21.73 -3.66 -11.62
CA GLN A 106 -21.35 -2.43 -12.30
C GLN A 106 -19.99 -2.60 -12.96
N GLY A 107 -19.97 -2.96 -14.24
CA GLY A 107 -18.75 -3.20 -15.00
C GLY A 107 -18.13 -4.58 -14.74
N GLY A 108 -16.84 -4.73 -15.05
CA GLY A 108 -16.10 -6.00 -14.88
C GLY A 108 -16.27 -7.02 -16.02
N ASP A 109 -17.20 -6.80 -16.96
CA ASP A 109 -17.43 -7.72 -18.08
C ASP A 109 -16.19 -8.01 -18.91
N LEU A 110 -15.36 -6.99 -19.18
CA LEU A 110 -14.12 -7.18 -19.94
C LEU A 110 -13.16 -8.12 -19.20
N ALA A 111 -13.01 -7.99 -17.89
CA ALA A 111 -12.17 -8.89 -17.10
C ALA A 111 -12.71 -10.32 -17.14
N ARG A 112 -14.03 -10.49 -17.00
CA ARG A 112 -14.70 -11.80 -17.09
C ARG A 112 -14.52 -12.47 -18.47
N LEU A 113 -14.66 -11.71 -19.55
CA LEU A 113 -14.47 -12.22 -20.91
C LEU A 113 -13.02 -12.62 -21.20
N LEU A 114 -12.05 -11.90 -20.62
CA LEU A 114 -10.63 -12.19 -20.79
C LEU A 114 -10.13 -13.32 -19.90
N PHE A 115 -10.82 -13.62 -18.79
CA PHE A 115 -10.39 -14.63 -17.82
C PHE A 115 -9.99 -15.97 -18.44
N PRO A 116 -10.84 -16.68 -19.20
CA PRO A 116 -10.47 -17.95 -19.81
C PRO A 116 -9.38 -17.82 -20.88
N VAL A 117 -9.37 -16.69 -21.62
CA VAL A 117 -8.37 -16.42 -22.67
C VAL A 117 -6.97 -16.30 -22.06
N VAL A 118 -6.86 -15.53 -20.99
CA VAL A 118 -5.58 -15.27 -20.31
C VAL A 118 -5.02 -16.55 -19.66
N ILE A 119 -5.90 -17.42 -19.15
CA ILE A 119 -5.51 -18.74 -18.63
C ILE A 119 -5.00 -19.63 -19.77
N ALA A 120 -5.74 -19.73 -20.87
CA ALA A 120 -5.34 -20.51 -22.04
C ALA A 120 -3.98 -20.05 -22.60
N ASP A 121 -3.77 -18.74 -22.68
CA ASP A 121 -2.50 -18.14 -23.11
C ASP A 121 -1.35 -18.52 -22.17
N GLU A 122 -1.57 -18.47 -20.85
CA GLU A 122 -0.53 -18.85 -19.90
C GLU A 122 -0.26 -20.36 -19.88
N LYS A 123 -1.28 -21.21 -20.07
CA LYS A 123 -1.10 -22.68 -20.13
C LYS A 123 -0.10 -23.09 -21.21
N MET A 124 0.04 -22.31 -22.30
CA MET A 124 1.05 -22.55 -23.34
C MET A 124 2.50 -22.37 -22.85
N ILE A 125 2.72 -21.60 -21.78
CA ILE A 125 4.03 -21.28 -21.21
C ILE A 125 4.25 -22.07 -19.90
N ASN A 126 3.22 -22.10 -19.05
CA ASN A 126 3.19 -22.78 -17.77
C ASN A 126 1.94 -23.68 -17.69
N PRO A 127 2.07 -24.99 -17.97
CA PRO A 127 0.96 -25.93 -17.88
C PRO A 127 0.31 -26.03 -16.49
N ASN A 128 1.00 -25.58 -15.44
CA ASN A 128 0.56 -25.63 -14.05
C ASN A 128 -0.06 -24.31 -13.57
N VAL A 129 -0.40 -23.38 -14.46
CA VAL A 129 -1.09 -22.13 -14.09
C VAL A 129 -2.41 -22.43 -13.40
N LYS A 130 -2.67 -21.76 -12.28
CA LYS A 130 -3.94 -21.85 -11.58
C LYS A 130 -4.88 -20.75 -12.10
N PRO A 131 -6.17 -21.05 -12.34
CA PRO A 131 -7.14 -20.04 -12.76
C PRO A 131 -7.16 -18.80 -11.86
N ASP A 132 -7.03 -18.99 -10.55
CA ASP A 132 -7.03 -17.89 -9.58
C ASP A 132 -5.91 -16.86 -9.81
N ASP A 133 -4.75 -17.29 -10.33
CA ASP A 133 -3.61 -16.39 -10.61
C ASP A 133 -3.96 -15.38 -11.71
N ALA A 134 -4.87 -15.75 -12.64
CA ALA A 134 -5.21 -14.92 -13.79
C ALA A 134 -5.88 -13.60 -13.39
N TRP A 135 -6.60 -13.55 -12.27
CA TRP A 135 -7.19 -12.31 -11.76
C TRP A 135 -6.14 -11.23 -11.46
N GLY A 136 -4.91 -11.63 -11.14
CA GLY A 136 -3.78 -10.71 -10.97
C GLY A 136 -3.36 -9.99 -12.26
N TRP A 137 -3.63 -10.60 -13.41
CA TRP A 137 -3.22 -10.11 -14.74
C TRP A 137 -4.33 -9.37 -15.49
N LEU A 138 -5.57 -9.53 -15.06
CA LEU A 138 -6.74 -8.88 -15.66
C LEU A 138 -6.85 -7.38 -15.28
N PRO A 139 -7.64 -6.59 -16.03
CA PRO A 139 -8.04 -5.25 -15.61
C PRO A 139 -8.55 -5.27 -14.16
N PRO A 140 -8.13 -4.31 -13.32
CA PRO A 140 -8.46 -4.35 -11.89
C PRO A 140 -9.94 -4.04 -11.69
N ALA A 141 -10.56 -4.64 -10.68
CA ALA A 141 -11.83 -4.12 -10.18
C ALA A 141 -11.63 -2.74 -9.55
N LEU A 142 -12.66 -1.90 -9.67
CA LEU A 142 -12.68 -0.53 -9.17
C LEU A 142 -13.47 -0.39 -7.86
N VAL A 143 -13.79 -1.50 -7.21
CA VAL A 143 -14.45 -1.51 -5.89
C VAL A 143 -13.49 -0.89 -4.86
N GLY A 144 -13.96 0.10 -4.10
CA GLY A 144 -13.16 0.77 -3.08
C GLY A 144 -12.09 1.72 -3.63
N GLU A 145 -12.10 2.07 -4.93
CA GLU A 145 -11.05 2.88 -5.54
C GLU A 145 -10.91 4.26 -4.87
N GLY A 146 -12.01 4.90 -4.46
CA GLY A 146 -12.00 6.19 -3.76
C GLY A 146 -11.34 6.16 -2.39
N LYS A 147 -11.46 5.03 -1.68
CA LYS A 147 -10.76 4.78 -0.40
C LYS A 147 -9.33 4.27 -0.58
N LYS A 148 -8.96 3.84 -1.78
CA LYS A 148 -7.67 3.21 -2.08
C LYS A 148 -6.61 4.19 -2.55
N VAL A 149 -6.95 5.06 -3.49
CA VAL A 149 -5.98 5.95 -4.14
C VAL A 149 -6.13 7.41 -3.74
N GLN A 150 -5.03 8.14 -3.81
CA GLN A 150 -4.98 9.58 -3.59
C GLN A 150 -5.74 10.30 -4.74
N PRO A 151 -6.67 11.25 -4.46
CA PRO A 151 -7.44 11.93 -5.50
C PRO A 151 -6.57 12.63 -6.56
N GLY A 152 -5.50 13.29 -6.13
CA GLY A 152 -4.57 13.98 -7.02
C GLY A 152 -3.78 13.04 -7.94
N TRP A 153 -3.50 11.81 -7.48
CA TRP A 153 -2.89 10.79 -8.32
C TRP A 153 -3.87 10.23 -9.33
N LEU A 154 -5.10 9.89 -8.90
CA LEU A 154 -6.11 9.33 -9.79
C LEU A 154 -6.45 10.29 -10.92
N HIS A 155 -6.59 11.59 -10.61
CA HIS A 155 -6.80 12.64 -11.61
C HIS A 155 -5.71 12.63 -12.68
N LYS A 156 -4.43 12.66 -12.28
CA LYS A 156 -3.29 12.61 -13.21
C LYS A 156 -3.25 11.30 -14.00
N PHE A 157 -3.56 10.18 -13.35
CA PHE A 157 -3.56 8.87 -13.97
C PHE A 157 -4.64 8.74 -15.05
N LEU A 158 -5.85 9.26 -14.83
CA LEU A 158 -6.92 9.27 -15.82
C LEU A 158 -6.59 10.12 -17.05
N LEU A 159 -5.85 11.23 -16.87
CA LEU A 159 -5.40 12.09 -17.96
C LEU A 159 -4.23 11.48 -18.75
N ASN A 160 -3.33 10.78 -18.07
CA ASN A 160 -2.17 10.15 -18.69
C ASN A 160 -1.82 8.81 -18.03
N PRO A 161 -2.53 7.72 -18.41
CA PRO A 161 -2.29 6.41 -17.83
C PRO A 161 -0.88 5.90 -18.13
N HIS A 162 -0.27 5.25 -17.14
CA HIS A 162 1.04 4.59 -17.27
C HIS A 162 1.00 3.20 -16.65
N THR A 163 2.02 2.39 -16.90
CA THR A 163 2.07 1.01 -16.38
C THR A 163 2.28 1.01 -14.86
N ILE A 164 1.35 0.41 -14.13
CA ILE A 164 1.45 0.16 -12.68
C ILE A 164 1.83 -1.29 -12.39
N ARG A 165 1.11 -2.23 -13.03
CA ARG A 165 1.30 -3.68 -12.88
C ARG A 165 2.00 -4.20 -14.14
N PRO A 166 3.27 -4.64 -14.05
CA PRO A 166 3.98 -5.20 -15.21
C PRO A 166 3.34 -6.49 -15.74
N SER A 167 2.65 -7.23 -14.87
CA SER A 167 2.00 -8.50 -15.17
C SER A 167 0.62 -8.36 -15.86
N ALA A 168 0.04 -7.16 -15.90
CA ALA A 168 -1.29 -6.97 -16.47
C ALA A 168 -1.27 -7.12 -18.00
N VAL A 169 -2.20 -7.93 -18.54
CA VAL A 169 -2.27 -8.21 -19.99
C VAL A 169 -2.81 -7.02 -20.80
N LEU A 170 -3.55 -6.13 -20.15
CA LEU A 170 -4.09 -4.92 -20.75
C LEU A 170 -3.67 -3.68 -19.98
N ARG A 171 -3.46 -2.62 -20.75
CA ARG A 171 -3.20 -1.28 -20.23
C ARG A 171 -4.50 -0.48 -20.24
N MET A 172 -4.61 0.47 -19.33
CA MET A 172 -5.72 1.42 -19.35
C MET A 172 -5.64 2.27 -20.62
N PRO A 173 -6.71 2.35 -21.43
CA PRO A 173 -6.75 3.23 -22.59
C PRO A 173 -6.64 4.69 -22.18
N LYS A 174 -6.02 5.51 -23.04
CA LYS A 174 -6.05 6.96 -22.90
C LYS A 174 -7.35 7.48 -23.53
N PHE A 175 -8.33 7.81 -22.68
CA PHE A 175 -9.63 8.33 -23.11
C PHE A 175 -9.59 9.80 -23.56
N ASN A 176 -8.46 10.48 -23.39
CA ASN A 176 -8.29 11.91 -23.70
C ASN A 176 -9.30 12.81 -22.97
N PHE A 177 -9.59 12.47 -21.70
CA PHE A 177 -10.45 13.29 -20.85
C PHE A 177 -9.91 14.70 -20.70
N GLN A 178 -10.82 15.65 -20.59
CA GLN A 178 -10.54 16.97 -20.04
C GLN A 178 -10.32 16.86 -18.53
N SER A 179 -9.58 17.84 -17.98
CA SER A 179 -9.30 17.89 -16.54
C SER A 179 -10.56 17.84 -15.68
N SER A 180 -11.67 18.46 -16.12
CA SER A 180 -12.95 18.45 -15.43
C SER A 180 -13.66 17.08 -15.46
N GLU A 181 -13.52 16.33 -16.56
CA GLU A 181 -14.10 14.98 -16.68
C GLU A 181 -13.35 14.00 -15.78
N ALA A 182 -12.03 14.07 -15.76
CA ALA A 182 -11.21 13.30 -14.82
C ALA A 182 -11.55 13.64 -13.37
N ALA A 183 -11.77 14.94 -13.05
CA ALA A 183 -12.18 15.36 -11.72
C ALA A 183 -13.58 14.82 -11.33
N ALA A 184 -14.52 14.78 -12.28
CA ALA A 184 -15.85 14.20 -12.05
C ALA A 184 -15.76 12.71 -11.69
N LEU A 185 -14.91 11.95 -12.37
CA LEU A 185 -14.67 10.53 -12.05
C LEU A 185 -14.02 10.34 -10.68
N VAL A 186 -13.05 11.18 -10.32
CA VAL A 186 -12.42 11.16 -8.99
C VAL A 186 -13.46 11.42 -7.91
N ASN A 187 -14.30 12.44 -8.09
CA ASN A 187 -15.38 12.77 -7.15
C ASN A 187 -16.42 11.65 -7.06
N TYR A 188 -16.74 11.00 -8.18
CA TYR A 188 -17.63 9.84 -8.20
C TYR A 188 -17.09 8.70 -7.32
N PHE A 189 -15.84 8.28 -7.51
CA PHE A 189 -15.26 7.20 -6.70
C PHE A 189 -15.18 7.57 -5.22
N ALA A 190 -14.80 8.81 -4.90
CA ALA A 190 -14.79 9.28 -3.51
C ALA A 190 -16.19 9.26 -2.89
N ALA A 191 -17.22 9.70 -3.62
CA ALA A 191 -18.60 9.71 -3.15
C ALA A 191 -19.18 8.31 -2.96
N VAL A 192 -18.96 7.40 -3.92
CA VAL A 192 -19.44 6.01 -3.85
C VAL A 192 -18.84 5.28 -2.64
N ASP A 193 -17.56 5.50 -2.36
CA ASP A 193 -16.89 4.84 -1.25
C ASP A 193 -17.00 5.60 0.07
N GLY A 194 -17.58 6.80 0.09
CA GLY A 194 -17.62 7.68 1.26
C GLY A 194 -16.22 8.09 1.74
N ALA A 195 -15.27 8.24 0.83
CA ALA A 195 -13.92 8.68 1.15
C ALA A 195 -13.89 10.19 1.36
N GLU A 196 -13.10 10.67 2.33
CA GLU A 196 -12.86 12.11 2.48
C GLU A 196 -12.02 12.66 1.31
N PHE A 197 -12.40 13.84 0.82
CA PHE A 197 -11.77 14.52 -0.32
C PHE A 197 -12.09 16.04 -0.29
N PRO A 198 -11.31 16.90 -0.99
CA PRO A 198 -10.08 16.61 -1.73
C PRO A 198 -8.81 16.73 -0.88
N TYR A 199 -8.85 17.46 0.24
CA TYR A 199 -7.72 17.65 1.15
C TYR A 199 -8.00 16.91 2.45
N VAL A 200 -7.21 15.88 2.72
CA VAL A 200 -7.34 15.07 3.92
C VAL A 200 -6.03 15.19 4.68
N TYR A 201 -6.14 15.58 5.95
CA TYR A 201 -5.03 15.52 6.86
C TYR A 201 -4.94 14.09 7.40
N ASP A 202 -3.74 13.50 7.31
CA ASP A 202 -3.44 12.21 7.91
C ASP A 202 -2.21 12.41 8.80
N ALA A 203 -2.36 12.12 10.09
CA ALA A 203 -1.28 12.32 11.05
C ALA A 203 -0.04 11.48 10.72
N ARG A 204 -0.20 10.33 10.03
CA ARG A 204 0.93 9.50 9.58
C ARG A 204 1.75 10.14 8.47
N LEU A 205 1.29 11.24 7.87
CA LEU A 205 2.04 11.98 6.86
C LEU A 205 2.73 13.23 7.43
N ASP A 206 2.57 13.50 8.73
CA ASP A 206 3.20 14.62 9.40
C ASP A 206 4.62 14.25 9.84
N ASP A 207 5.59 15.11 9.50
CA ASP A 207 7.00 14.95 9.88
C ASP A 207 7.19 14.81 11.40
N SER A 208 6.36 15.47 12.21
CA SER A 208 6.40 15.39 13.68
C SER A 208 5.99 14.02 14.19
N THR A 209 4.99 13.38 13.56
CA THR A 209 4.59 12.01 13.87
C THR A 209 5.72 11.03 13.54
N LEU A 210 6.35 11.21 12.37
CA LEU A 210 7.50 10.37 11.98
C LEU A 210 8.69 10.53 12.95
N VAL A 211 8.98 11.77 13.40
CA VAL A 211 10.00 12.02 14.41
C VAL A 211 9.66 11.33 15.73
N ALA A 212 8.40 11.35 16.15
CA ALA A 212 7.97 10.65 17.35
C ALA A 212 8.10 9.12 17.20
N ALA A 213 7.78 8.57 16.02
CA ALA A 213 7.95 7.14 15.72
C ALA A 213 9.43 6.72 15.81
N GLU A 214 10.34 7.50 15.22
CA GLU A 214 11.79 7.26 15.30
C GLU A 214 12.35 7.39 16.73
N GLN A 215 11.80 8.30 17.54
CA GLN A 215 12.17 8.42 18.96
C GLN A 215 11.67 7.23 19.79
N ALA A 216 10.45 6.79 19.53
CA ALA A 216 9.84 5.65 20.23
C ALA A 216 10.51 4.33 19.84
N HIS A 217 10.96 4.21 18.59
CA HIS A 217 11.64 3.04 18.08
C HIS A 217 12.85 3.44 17.22
N PRO A 218 14.07 3.49 17.79
CA PRO A 218 15.27 3.85 17.03
C PRO A 218 15.46 2.99 15.77
N ALA A 219 15.82 3.64 14.66
CA ALA A 219 15.97 3.01 13.36
C ALA A 219 14.65 2.43 12.81
N HIS A 220 13.54 3.14 13.03
CA HIS A 220 12.20 2.71 12.64
C HIS A 220 12.12 2.50 11.13
N LEU A 221 12.50 3.53 10.34
CA LEU A 221 12.48 3.44 8.89
C LEU A 221 13.59 2.55 8.34
N GLU A 222 14.79 2.57 8.92
CA GLU A 222 15.87 1.69 8.46
C GLU A 222 15.54 0.21 8.71
N GLY A 223 14.91 -0.13 9.83
CA GLY A 223 14.46 -1.48 10.13
C GLY A 223 13.37 -1.96 9.17
N ALA A 224 12.38 -1.10 8.88
CA ALA A 224 11.39 -1.37 7.84
C ALA A 224 12.05 -1.57 6.47
N MET A 225 13.07 -0.77 6.13
CA MET A 225 13.77 -0.89 4.85
C MET A 225 14.54 -2.22 4.75
N LYS A 226 15.07 -2.73 5.87
CA LYS A 226 15.66 -4.07 5.92
C LYS A 226 14.63 -5.17 5.66
N ILE A 227 13.40 -5.04 6.17
CA ILE A 227 12.30 -5.97 5.84
C ILE A 227 11.98 -5.87 4.35
N VAL A 228 11.78 -4.65 3.83
CA VAL A 228 11.48 -4.42 2.41
C VAL A 228 12.52 -5.07 1.51
N THR A 229 13.80 -4.90 1.82
CA THR A 229 14.94 -5.37 1.01
C THR A 229 15.38 -6.80 1.28
N ASN A 230 14.71 -7.53 2.18
CA ASN A 230 14.96 -8.94 2.40
C ASN A 230 14.22 -9.81 1.35
N ASN A 231 14.93 -10.75 0.73
CA ASN A 231 14.41 -11.63 -0.33
C ASN A 231 13.30 -12.60 0.12
N ASN A 232 12.97 -12.66 1.42
CA ASN A 232 11.85 -13.42 1.94
C ASN A 232 10.53 -12.66 1.93
N TYR A 233 10.57 -11.33 1.76
CA TYR A 233 9.40 -10.45 1.91
C TYR A 233 9.15 -9.63 0.62
N CYS A 234 9.25 -8.30 0.69
CA CYS A 234 8.68 -7.40 -0.31
C CYS A 234 9.42 -7.46 -1.65
N VAL A 235 10.76 -7.32 -1.64
CA VAL A 235 11.58 -7.33 -2.88
C VAL A 235 11.59 -8.67 -3.61
N LYS A 236 11.09 -9.75 -3.01
CA LYS A 236 10.91 -11.04 -3.70
C LYS A 236 10.03 -10.89 -4.95
N CYS A 237 9.05 -9.99 -4.89
CA CYS A 237 8.10 -9.75 -5.98
C CYS A 237 8.08 -8.29 -6.44
N HIS A 238 8.38 -7.34 -5.55
CA HIS A 238 8.28 -5.91 -5.84
C HIS A 238 9.59 -5.30 -6.34
N ARG A 239 9.45 -4.32 -7.24
CA ARG A 239 10.55 -3.44 -7.64
C ARG A 239 10.74 -2.31 -6.63
N VAL A 240 11.99 -1.89 -6.43
CA VAL A 240 12.37 -0.77 -5.54
C VAL A 240 13.58 -0.04 -6.12
N GLY A 241 13.42 1.24 -6.44
CA GLY A 241 14.37 2.02 -7.22
C GLY A 241 14.74 1.31 -8.52
N SER A 242 16.05 1.14 -8.73
CA SER A 242 16.61 0.41 -9.87
C SER A 242 16.59 -1.12 -9.70
N TYR A 243 16.22 -1.64 -8.53
CA TYR A 243 16.14 -3.08 -8.29
C TYR A 243 14.85 -3.67 -8.87
N SER A 244 15.00 -4.79 -9.58
CA SER A 244 13.89 -5.65 -9.98
C SER A 244 14.22 -7.08 -9.60
N PRO A 245 13.28 -7.83 -8.99
CA PRO A 245 13.52 -9.24 -8.72
C PRO A 245 13.68 -10.02 -10.03
N PRO A 246 14.50 -11.08 -10.03
CA PRO A 246 14.61 -11.97 -11.18
C PRO A 246 13.33 -12.78 -11.36
N GLY A 247 13.07 -13.24 -12.58
CA GLY A 247 11.98 -14.17 -12.89
C GLY A 247 10.99 -13.66 -13.93
N ASN A 248 9.84 -14.30 -13.99
CA ASN A 248 8.78 -14.02 -14.97
C ASN A 248 8.10 -12.67 -14.66
N LEU A 249 7.85 -11.86 -15.69
CA LEU A 249 7.08 -10.62 -15.60
C LEU A 249 5.69 -10.80 -14.95
N LYS A 250 5.05 -11.96 -15.13
CA LYS A 250 3.75 -12.28 -14.52
C LYS A 250 3.81 -12.47 -13.01
N ALA A 251 5.00 -12.73 -12.45
CA ALA A 251 5.24 -12.80 -11.02
C ALA A 251 5.66 -11.44 -10.42
N LEU A 252 5.87 -10.40 -11.23
CA LEU A 252 6.28 -9.08 -10.75
C LEU A 252 5.10 -8.30 -10.19
N ALA A 253 5.30 -7.76 -8.99
CA ALA A 253 4.39 -6.87 -8.31
C ALA A 253 4.69 -5.39 -8.63
N PRO A 254 3.75 -4.46 -8.31
CA PRO A 254 3.97 -3.03 -8.51
C PRO A 254 5.22 -2.49 -7.83
N GLN A 255 5.74 -1.39 -8.33
CA GLN A 255 6.88 -0.69 -7.74
C GLN A 255 6.50 -0.06 -6.38
N LEU A 256 7.38 -0.17 -5.39
CA LEU A 256 7.11 0.32 -4.02
C LEU A 256 7.51 1.78 -3.80
N GLU A 257 8.49 2.32 -4.53
CA GLU A 257 9.01 3.68 -4.28
C GLU A 257 7.99 4.81 -4.52
N ARG A 258 6.88 4.52 -5.19
CA ARG A 258 5.82 5.49 -5.53
C ARG A 258 4.50 5.19 -4.82
N VAL A 259 4.53 4.37 -3.77
CA VAL A 259 3.33 4.04 -3.00
C VAL A 259 2.73 5.30 -2.38
N HIS A 260 3.56 6.18 -1.82
CA HIS A 260 3.13 7.45 -1.20
C HIS A 260 2.38 8.37 -2.16
N GLU A 261 2.77 8.39 -3.43
CA GLU A 261 2.08 9.20 -4.45
C GLU A 261 0.69 8.67 -4.75
N ARG A 262 0.53 7.34 -4.77
CA ARG A 262 -0.64 6.67 -5.34
C ARG A 262 -1.68 6.30 -4.30
N LEU A 263 -1.26 5.66 -3.21
CA LEU A 263 -2.16 5.01 -2.26
C LEU A 263 -2.38 5.90 -1.04
N ARG A 264 -3.55 5.76 -0.42
CA ARG A 264 -3.87 6.42 0.84
C ARG A 264 -3.21 5.65 2.01
N PRO A 265 -2.72 6.33 3.06
CA PRO A 265 -2.04 5.66 4.18
C PRO A 265 -2.86 4.51 4.81
N ASP A 266 -4.15 4.71 5.07
CA ASP A 266 -5.04 3.66 5.61
C ASP A 266 -5.09 2.42 4.72
N TYR A 267 -5.19 2.62 3.41
CA TYR A 267 -5.18 1.52 2.47
C TYR A 267 -3.85 0.79 2.50
N VAL A 268 -2.71 1.51 2.54
CA VAL A 268 -1.37 0.89 2.60
C VAL A 268 -1.22 0.05 3.85
N HIS A 269 -1.54 0.62 5.02
CA HIS A 269 -1.47 -0.06 6.30
C HIS A 269 -2.28 -1.36 6.31
N ASN A 270 -3.55 -1.26 5.94
CA ASN A 270 -4.47 -2.39 5.99
C ASN A 270 -4.15 -3.43 4.90
N TRP A 271 -3.63 -3.00 3.75
CA TRP A 271 -3.16 -3.88 2.68
C TRP A 271 -1.92 -4.70 3.09
N ILE A 272 -0.97 -4.09 3.80
CA ILE A 272 0.23 -4.80 4.30
C ILE A 272 -0.17 -5.81 5.36
N ALA A 273 -1.08 -5.43 6.27
CA ALA A 273 -1.60 -6.27 7.34
C ALA A 273 -2.28 -7.54 6.79
N ASN A 274 -3.24 -7.38 5.87
CA ASN A 274 -3.87 -8.53 5.21
C ASN A 274 -4.46 -8.14 3.84
N PRO A 275 -3.73 -8.39 2.73
CA PRO A 275 -4.14 -7.91 1.40
C PRO A 275 -5.42 -8.59 0.90
N LYS A 276 -5.73 -9.81 1.36
CA LYS A 276 -6.95 -10.55 0.96
C LYS A 276 -8.23 -9.91 1.49
N ARG A 277 -8.17 -9.10 2.55
CA ARG A 277 -9.33 -8.33 3.06
C ARG A 277 -9.76 -7.22 2.10
N TYR A 278 -8.92 -6.83 1.15
CA TYR A 278 -9.18 -5.74 0.20
C TYR A 278 -9.27 -6.23 -1.24
N LEU A 279 -8.43 -7.19 -1.63
CA LEU A 279 -8.47 -7.82 -2.93
C LEU A 279 -8.46 -9.34 -2.74
N PRO A 280 -9.63 -10.00 -2.70
CA PRO A 280 -9.74 -11.39 -2.28
C PRO A 280 -8.92 -12.36 -3.13
N TYR A 281 -8.76 -12.06 -4.42
CA TYR A 281 -7.99 -12.84 -5.38
C TYR A 281 -6.50 -12.47 -5.44
N THR A 282 -6.02 -11.57 -4.58
CA THR A 282 -4.62 -11.13 -4.62
C THR A 282 -3.64 -12.29 -4.41
N GLY A 283 -2.60 -12.32 -5.24
CA GLY A 283 -1.46 -13.22 -5.06
C GLY A 283 -0.48 -12.75 -3.98
N MET A 284 -0.66 -11.54 -3.41
CA MET A 284 0.21 -11.06 -2.34
C MET A 284 -0.04 -11.87 -1.05
N PRO A 285 1.00 -12.50 -0.46
CA PRO A 285 0.84 -13.23 0.78
C PRO A 285 0.72 -12.26 1.98
N VAL A 286 0.24 -12.79 3.10
CA VAL A 286 0.37 -12.13 4.41
C VAL A 286 1.84 -12.22 4.83
N ASN A 287 2.59 -11.14 4.62
CA ASN A 287 4.02 -11.10 4.94
C ASN A 287 4.27 -10.87 6.44
N ILE A 288 3.36 -10.19 7.13
CA ILE A 288 3.43 -9.89 8.56
C ILE A 288 2.17 -10.49 9.23
N PRO A 289 2.21 -11.75 9.69
CA PRO A 289 1.08 -12.37 10.38
C PRO A 289 0.75 -11.63 11.69
N PHE A 290 -0.53 -11.46 12.00
CA PHE A 290 -1.01 -10.61 13.12
C PHE A 290 -0.49 -11.01 14.51
N ASP A 291 -0.21 -12.29 14.75
CA ASP A 291 0.26 -12.83 16.04
C ASP A 291 1.71 -13.32 16.03
N LYS A 292 2.38 -13.22 14.88
CA LYS A 292 3.72 -13.77 14.68
C LYS A 292 4.59 -12.78 13.92
N PRO A 293 5.23 -11.82 14.61
CA PRO A 293 6.08 -10.86 13.95
C PRO A 293 7.29 -11.56 13.33
N VAL A 294 7.78 -11.01 12.23
CA VAL A 294 8.79 -11.67 11.39
C VAL A 294 10.18 -11.09 11.65
N SER A 295 11.24 -11.87 11.38
CA SER A 295 12.63 -11.38 11.36
C SER A 295 12.97 -10.29 12.39
N GLN A 296 12.91 -10.65 13.68
CA GLN A 296 13.18 -9.72 14.79
C GLN A 296 14.60 -9.13 14.75
N ASP A 297 15.51 -9.76 14.04
CA ASP A 297 16.86 -9.26 13.75
C ASP A 297 16.87 -8.06 12.78
N LEU A 298 15.85 -7.93 11.92
CA LEU A 298 15.70 -6.81 10.99
C LEU A 298 14.95 -5.64 11.65
N TYR A 299 13.86 -5.95 12.36
CA TYR A 299 13.04 -5.00 13.11
C TYR A 299 12.45 -5.71 14.34
N ALA A 300 12.89 -5.34 15.54
CA ALA A 300 12.43 -5.94 16.79
C ALA A 300 11.13 -5.28 17.26
N GLY A 301 10.01 -6.00 17.26
CA GLY A 301 8.71 -5.44 17.62
C GLY A 301 7.55 -6.38 17.35
N SER A 302 6.36 -5.97 17.77
CA SER A 302 5.09 -6.65 17.47
C SER A 302 4.75 -6.58 15.98
N SER A 303 3.81 -7.42 15.53
CA SER A 303 3.37 -7.43 14.14
C SER A 303 2.74 -6.10 13.73
N GLU A 304 1.96 -5.49 14.63
CA GLU A 304 1.39 -4.14 14.44
C GLU A 304 2.50 -3.10 14.25
N GLN A 305 3.51 -3.07 15.12
CA GLN A 305 4.65 -2.16 14.97
C GLN A 305 5.43 -2.38 13.67
N GLN A 306 5.51 -3.61 13.15
CA GLN A 306 6.14 -3.90 11.86
C GLN A 306 5.28 -3.41 10.69
N VAL A 307 3.95 -3.58 10.75
CA VAL A 307 3.02 -3.03 9.75
C VAL A 307 3.08 -1.50 9.75
N ASP A 308 3.10 -0.86 10.92
CA ASP A 308 3.26 0.58 11.07
C ASP A 308 4.56 1.05 10.42
N ALA A 309 5.68 0.40 10.75
CA ALA A 309 6.99 0.79 10.20
C ALA A 309 7.08 0.64 8.68
N LEU A 310 6.49 -0.42 8.12
CA LEU A 310 6.40 -0.61 6.68
C LEU A 310 5.51 0.44 6.03
N THR A 311 4.40 0.80 6.68
CA THR A 311 3.50 1.86 6.22
C THR A 311 4.22 3.19 6.19
N ASP A 312 4.84 3.58 7.30
CA ASP A 312 5.53 4.85 7.46
C ASP A 312 6.70 4.97 6.47
N LEU A 313 7.47 3.90 6.26
CA LEU A 313 8.51 3.86 5.23
C LEU A 313 7.95 4.08 3.83
N LEU A 314 6.87 3.39 3.46
CA LEU A 314 6.30 3.50 2.12
C LEU A 314 5.60 4.84 1.88
N MET A 315 5.05 5.44 2.93
CA MET A 315 4.42 6.77 2.87
C MET A 315 5.44 7.91 2.91
N HIS A 316 6.63 7.70 3.48
CA HIS A 316 7.73 8.68 3.53
C HIS A 316 8.94 8.27 2.69
N PHE A 317 8.76 7.40 1.69
CA PHE A 317 9.87 6.82 0.93
C PHE A 317 10.76 7.90 0.31
N ASP A 318 10.17 8.95 -0.25
CA ASP A 318 10.92 10.08 -0.81
C ASP A 318 11.81 10.78 0.23
N THR A 319 11.28 11.02 1.43
CA THR A 319 12.01 11.67 2.53
C THR A 319 13.13 10.76 3.02
N PHE A 320 12.84 9.47 3.19
CA PHE A 320 13.84 8.46 3.55
C PHE A 320 14.96 8.39 2.51
N ALA A 321 14.62 8.29 1.23
CA ALA A 321 15.59 8.20 0.14
C ALA A 321 16.45 9.46 0.03
N LYS A 322 15.86 10.65 0.16
CA LYS A 322 16.60 11.93 0.14
C LYS A 322 17.58 12.07 1.29
N LYS A 323 17.20 11.66 2.51
CA LYS A 323 18.09 11.67 3.69
C LYS A 323 19.28 10.72 3.52
N ASN A 324 19.06 9.59 2.84
CA ASN A 324 20.08 8.58 2.59
C ASN A 324 20.88 8.81 1.29
N LEU A 325 20.51 9.81 0.48
CA LEU A 325 21.25 10.19 -0.71
C LEU A 325 22.41 11.13 -0.34
N SER A 326 23.64 10.69 -0.57
CA SER A 326 24.82 11.56 -0.41
C SER A 326 25.12 12.32 -1.70
N LEU A 327 24.96 13.65 -1.68
CA LEU A 327 25.38 14.52 -2.78
C LEU A 327 26.90 14.62 -2.92
N ASP A 328 27.65 14.39 -1.84
CA ASP A 328 29.12 14.44 -1.85
C ASP A 328 29.74 13.45 -2.84
N ALA A 329 29.11 12.29 -3.02
CA ALA A 329 29.55 11.29 -4.00
C ALA A 329 29.50 11.82 -5.43
N TYR A 330 28.50 12.65 -5.76
CA TYR A 330 28.35 13.28 -7.07
C TYR A 330 29.26 14.51 -7.23
N LEU A 331 29.42 15.30 -6.17
CA LEU A 331 30.30 16.48 -6.20
C LEU A 331 31.77 16.09 -6.35
N ARG A 332 32.22 14.99 -5.73
CA ARG A 332 33.61 14.49 -5.86
C ARG A 332 33.95 14.00 -7.27
N GLN A 333 32.98 13.49 -8.04
CA GLN A 333 33.20 13.11 -9.43
C GLN A 333 33.35 14.32 -10.37
N SER A 334 32.98 15.52 -9.93
CA SER A 334 32.97 16.74 -10.75
C SER A 334 34.21 17.63 -10.60
N VAL A 335 35.15 17.31 -9.71
CA VAL A 335 36.41 18.06 -9.59
C VAL A 335 37.37 17.58 -10.68
N PRO A 336 37.71 18.39 -11.71
CA PRO A 336 38.73 18.01 -12.68
C PRO A 336 40.04 17.82 -11.93
N ALA A 337 40.77 16.74 -12.22
CA ALA A 337 42.12 16.57 -11.71
C ALA A 337 42.94 17.82 -12.05
N VAL A 338 43.36 18.56 -11.02
CA VAL A 338 44.33 19.64 -11.19
C VAL A 338 45.57 18.99 -11.82
N PRO A 339 46.04 19.44 -12.99
CA PRO A 339 47.24 18.86 -13.59
C PRO A 339 48.38 19.01 -12.60
N ALA A 340 49.05 17.90 -12.29
CA ALA A 340 50.26 17.95 -11.47
C ALA A 340 51.25 18.94 -12.10
N PRO A 341 51.88 19.83 -11.31
CA PRO A 341 52.87 20.75 -11.86
C PRO A 341 53.97 19.95 -12.55
N ALA A 342 54.29 20.31 -13.79
CA ALA A 342 55.33 19.67 -14.57
C ALA A 342 56.63 19.67 -13.76
N VAL A 343 57.20 18.48 -13.59
CA VAL A 343 58.48 18.28 -12.90
C VAL A 343 59.56 19.06 -13.67
N GLY A 344 59.98 20.18 -13.11
CA GLY A 344 61.12 20.95 -13.61
C GLY A 344 62.40 20.12 -13.47
N VAL A 345 63.14 20.02 -14.58
CA VAL A 345 64.46 19.39 -14.63
C VAL A 345 65.40 20.17 -13.71
N ALA A 346 65.97 19.48 -12.71
CA ALA A 346 66.95 20.05 -11.78
C ALA A 346 68.29 20.29 -12.47
N PRO A 347 68.97 21.44 -12.29
CA PRO A 347 70.34 21.64 -12.76
C PRO A 347 71.33 20.91 -11.84
N GLN A 348 72.31 20.22 -12.42
CA GLN A 348 73.43 19.60 -11.70
C GLN A 348 74.40 20.67 -11.16
N LEU A 349 74.78 20.55 -9.88
CA LEU A 349 75.82 21.35 -9.22
C LEU A 349 77.17 20.59 -9.18
N PRO A 350 78.32 21.27 -9.37
CA PRO A 350 79.65 20.66 -9.29
C PRO A 350 80.16 20.54 -7.83
N PRO A 351 81.25 19.78 -7.57
CA PRO A 351 81.52 19.21 -6.26
C PRO A 351 82.20 20.14 -5.24
N SER A 352 82.05 19.70 -3.98
CA SER A 352 82.31 20.29 -2.66
C SER A 352 83.73 20.77 -2.35
N VAL A 353 83.82 21.81 -1.50
CA VAL A 353 84.97 22.08 -0.61
C VAL A 353 84.45 22.33 0.81
N ALA A 354 85.12 21.70 1.79
CA ALA A 354 84.76 21.61 3.21
C ALA A 354 85.44 22.66 4.09
N VAL A 355 84.77 23.14 5.17
CA VAL A 355 85.36 23.69 6.42
C VAL A 355 84.32 23.67 7.59
N PRO A 356 84.65 23.88 8.90
CA PRO A 356 84.37 22.96 10.02
C PRO A 356 83.43 23.57 11.13
N PRO A 357 83.22 22.93 12.31
CA PRO A 357 82.03 23.17 13.15
C PRO A 357 82.28 24.01 14.43
N ALA A 358 81.19 24.62 14.95
CA ALA A 358 80.94 25.07 16.33
C ALA A 358 79.50 25.66 16.37
N ASP A 359 78.67 25.69 17.41
CA ASP A 359 78.65 25.21 18.80
C ASP A 359 77.16 25.31 19.25
N GLN A 360 76.71 24.50 20.22
CA GLN A 360 75.43 24.71 20.96
C GLN A 360 75.67 25.59 22.20
N PRO A 361 74.65 26.25 22.82
CA PRO A 361 73.67 25.64 23.75
C PRO A 361 72.26 26.31 23.65
N GLY A 362 71.17 25.92 24.30
CA GLY A 362 70.90 24.98 25.39
C GLY A 362 69.38 25.04 25.72
N SER A 363 68.91 24.02 26.44
CA SER A 363 67.52 23.70 26.76
C SER A 363 66.97 24.46 27.98
N ALA A 364 65.66 24.74 28.01
CA ALA A 364 64.87 24.65 29.26
C ALA A 364 63.36 24.48 28.98
N ARG A 365 62.79 23.40 29.51
CA ARG A 365 61.35 23.15 29.74
C ARG A 365 60.97 23.66 31.13
N ILE A 366 59.75 24.17 31.37
CA ILE A 366 58.94 23.93 32.59
C ILE A 366 57.42 24.07 32.27
N SER A 367 56.64 23.22 32.94
CA SER A 367 55.21 22.85 32.93
C SER A 367 54.19 23.90 33.46
N GLY A 368 52.89 23.63 33.25
CA GLY A 368 51.69 24.42 33.67
C GLY A 368 51.39 24.50 35.18
N PRO A 369 50.15 24.82 35.65
CA PRO A 369 48.88 24.22 35.23
C PRO A 369 47.65 25.17 35.13
N ALA A 370 46.49 24.54 34.94
CA ALA A 370 45.14 25.06 34.68
C ALA A 370 44.47 25.84 35.82
N ASP A 371 43.45 26.65 35.46
CA ASP A 371 42.35 26.93 36.37
C ASP A 371 41.01 27.17 35.63
N SER A 372 39.94 26.90 36.37
CA SER A 372 38.53 26.75 36.00
C SER A 372 37.72 28.04 36.24
N GLY A 373 36.57 28.19 35.57
CA GLY A 373 35.67 29.32 35.87
C GLY A 373 34.38 29.35 35.04
N SER A 374 33.26 29.05 35.69
CA SER A 374 31.88 29.07 35.19
C SER A 374 31.34 30.48 34.88
N GLY A 375 30.37 30.57 33.98
CA GLY A 375 29.49 31.75 33.85
C GLY A 375 28.27 31.49 32.99
N ALA A 376 27.12 31.24 33.63
CA ALA A 376 25.80 31.24 33.01
C ALA A 376 25.24 32.68 32.94
N SER A 377 24.52 33.03 31.86
CA SER A 377 23.59 34.17 31.80
C SER A 377 22.66 33.98 30.59
N VAL A 378 21.41 33.56 30.79
CA VAL A 378 20.17 34.36 30.85
C VAL A 378 19.74 34.97 29.49
N ALA A 379 18.58 34.50 29.03
CA ALA A 379 17.82 35.00 27.88
C ALA A 379 17.19 36.38 28.11
N PRO A 380 16.63 37.00 27.07
CA PRO A 380 15.27 37.50 27.24
C PRO A 380 14.32 37.13 26.09
N VAL A 381 13.13 36.75 26.55
CA VAL A 381 11.86 36.65 25.84
C VAL A 381 11.42 38.05 25.37
N LEU A 382 10.89 38.14 24.15
CA LEU A 382 10.10 39.29 23.67
C LEU A 382 8.81 38.77 23.02
N THR A 383 7.69 38.94 23.72
CA THR A 383 6.36 39.23 23.14
C THR A 383 5.76 40.37 23.94
N PRO A 384 5.07 41.30 23.27
CA PRO A 384 3.62 41.48 23.46
C PRO A 384 2.95 41.82 22.10
N ALA A 385 1.64 41.89 21.86
CA ALA A 385 0.39 41.65 22.57
C ALA A 385 -0.73 41.57 21.50
N ALA A 386 -1.89 41.08 21.91
CA ALA A 386 -3.16 41.02 21.18
C ALA A 386 -3.81 42.40 20.94
N ASP A 387 -4.58 42.54 19.85
CA ASP A 387 -6.02 42.90 19.85
C ASP A 387 -6.50 43.38 18.47
N ALA A 388 -7.60 42.82 17.96
CA ALA A 388 -8.70 43.54 17.26
C ALA A 388 -9.82 42.60 16.76
N ALA A 389 -10.90 42.54 17.54
CA ALA A 389 -12.31 42.68 17.17
C ALA A 389 -12.91 42.07 15.87
N PHE A 390 -13.67 40.98 16.07
CA PHE A 390 -15.11 40.82 15.79
C PHE A 390 -15.86 41.83 14.88
N LEU A 391 -16.30 41.37 13.70
CA LEU A 391 -17.56 41.70 12.98
C LEU A 391 -17.83 40.49 12.06
N GLY A 392 -18.87 39.65 12.22
CA GLY A 392 -20.29 39.96 12.10
C GLY A 392 -20.78 39.68 10.68
N GLY A 393 -21.32 38.47 10.37
CA GLY A 393 -21.84 38.19 9.02
C GLY A 393 -22.40 36.79 8.74
N ARG A 394 -23.65 36.56 9.17
CA ARG A 394 -24.72 35.72 8.58
C ARG A 394 -24.38 34.38 7.90
N GLN A 395 -24.81 33.29 8.52
CA GLN A 395 -25.17 32.02 7.86
C GLN A 395 -26.57 32.13 7.21
N PRO A 396 -26.81 31.51 6.05
CA PRO A 396 -28.15 31.12 5.63
C PRO A 396 -28.41 29.64 5.96
N GLU A 397 -29.50 29.41 6.70
CA GLU A 397 -30.15 28.11 6.85
C GLU A 397 -30.56 27.54 5.49
N ILE A 398 -30.24 26.27 5.21
CA ILE A 398 -30.86 25.52 4.12
C ILE A 398 -31.77 24.47 4.73
N SER A 399 -33.05 24.72 4.51
CA SER A 399 -34.21 23.89 4.85
C SER A 399 -34.09 22.48 4.29
N ARG A 400 -34.34 21.47 5.14
CA ARG A 400 -34.59 20.08 4.74
C ARG A 400 -35.94 20.01 4.02
N GLY A 401 -35.91 19.76 2.72
CA GLY A 401 -37.09 19.46 1.89
C GLY A 401 -37.16 17.98 1.58
N SER A 402 -38.24 17.35 2.05
CA SER A 402 -38.65 15.98 1.76
C SER A 402 -39.38 15.93 0.40
N ALA A 403 -39.07 14.95 -0.45
CA ALA A 403 -39.89 14.50 -1.58
C ALA A 403 -39.51 13.04 -1.84
N ALA A 404 -40.33 12.06 -1.45
CA ALA A 404 -41.61 11.66 -2.03
C ALA A 404 -41.45 11.01 -3.42
N ALA A 405 -41.75 9.72 -3.42
CA ALA A 405 -41.81 8.80 -4.54
C ALA A 405 -42.78 9.23 -5.64
N LEU A 406 -42.47 8.88 -6.89
CA LEU A 406 -43.45 8.72 -7.96
C LEU A 406 -43.01 7.57 -8.88
N ASN A 407 -43.90 6.57 -8.92
CA ASN A 407 -44.24 5.57 -9.97
C ASN A 407 -43.15 4.83 -10.73
#